data_AF-A0A927XE44-F1
#
_entry.id   AF-A0A927XE44-F1
#
_cell.length_a   1.000
_cell.length_b   1.000
_cell.length_c   1.000
_cell.angle_alpha   90.00
_cell.angle_beta   90.00
_cell.angle_gamma   90.00
#
_symmetry.space_group_name_H-M   'P 1'
#
loop_
_entity.id
_entity.type
_entity.pdbx_description
1 polymer ?
#
loop_
_entity_poly.entity_id
_entity_poly.type
_entity_poly.pdbx_seq_one_letter_code
_entity_poly.pdbx_strand_id
1 'polypeptide(L)'
;MNQEKIGKFICECRKKKNLTQLELAELLGVSDRTVGNWENGRNMPDLSLFKPLCDAIGISINELLSGEIIKEEKYQEKFEENIINTIDYSTKKIRITKNSLNIILLVFGIIITFSAMTIFPSDSSWGSTYSIFGIIITTCGIYRLTKRKKIILSIMYFIISILFIFLIDTINTIRFNEIPRFCIIKTYSDNILTCDNGIFKTYKINNNSNNEYVIVDFKHKYNENTIPIVPFNRNKSSIDNIIKYKNKYIGNNSNTGNLIGSLPLSEYGYVFEIDSDNLGLTINYHVTDWYINENQYLEKSLIYNSISIFFLIDNVNYIKYNFSGKTFVFNRNDIVENYPNYNKINKNTFNKLVEKRITDDDFINNIFNKIIT
;
A
#
# COMPACT_ATOMS: atom_id res chain seq x y z
N MET A 1 -21.67 -20.76 -40.40
CA MET A 1 -22.88 -19.97 -40.75
C MET A 1 -22.49 -18.61 -41.29
N ASN A 2 -23.04 -18.22 -42.44
CA ASN A 2 -22.86 -16.89 -43.03
C ASN A 2 -24.05 -15.99 -42.63
N GLN A 3 -23.86 -15.13 -41.63
CA GLN A 3 -24.93 -14.28 -41.08
C GLN A 3 -25.45 -13.26 -42.10
N GLU A 4 -24.60 -12.76 -42.99
CA GLU A 4 -25.00 -11.81 -44.03
C GLU A 4 -25.90 -12.47 -45.07
N LYS A 5 -25.56 -13.69 -45.49
CA LYS A 5 -26.39 -14.48 -46.41
C LYS A 5 -27.75 -14.79 -45.79
N ILE A 6 -27.77 -15.24 -44.54
CA ILE A 6 -29.00 -15.55 -43.82
C ILE A 6 -29.85 -14.29 -43.63
N GLY A 7 -29.23 -13.17 -43.26
CA GLY A 7 -29.92 -11.88 -43.11
C GLY A 7 -30.62 -11.41 -44.40
N LYS A 8 -29.90 -11.47 -45.53
CA LYS A 8 -30.47 -11.14 -46.85
C LYS A 8 -31.65 -12.06 -47.17
N PHE A 9 -31.52 -13.36 -46.91
CA PHE A 9 -32.58 -14.34 -47.13
C PHE A 9 -33.83 -14.08 -46.26
N ILE A 10 -33.65 -13.73 -44.97
CA ILE A 10 -34.76 -13.32 -44.10
C ILE A 10 -35.48 -12.09 -44.69
N CYS A 11 -34.73 -11.09 -45.15
CA CYS A 11 -35.29 -9.89 -45.77
C CYS A 11 -36.12 -10.22 -47.02
N GLU A 12 -35.60 -11.10 -47.89
CA GLU A 12 -36.28 -11.56 -49.09
C GLU A 12 -37.58 -12.29 -48.76
N CYS A 13 -37.55 -13.24 -47.82
CA CYS A 13 -38.73 -14.00 -47.41
C CYS A 13 -39.79 -13.12 -46.74
N ARG A 14 -39.37 -12.17 -45.88
CA ARG A 14 -40.29 -11.18 -45.29
C ARG A 14 -40.99 -10.37 -46.38
N LYS A 15 -40.23 -9.83 -47.34
CA LYS A 15 -40.78 -9.05 -48.46
C LYS A 15 -41.75 -9.87 -49.32
N LYS A 16 -41.47 -11.16 -49.56
CA LYS A 16 -42.40 -12.07 -50.26
C LYS A 16 -43.73 -12.28 -49.52
N LYS A 17 -43.74 -12.13 -48.19
CA LYS A 17 -44.96 -12.14 -47.36
C LYS A 17 -45.62 -10.77 -47.24
N ASN A 18 -45.11 -9.73 -47.91
CA ASN A 18 -45.55 -8.34 -47.82
C ASN A 18 -45.56 -7.75 -46.40
N LEU A 19 -44.71 -8.29 -45.51
CA LEU A 19 -44.58 -7.79 -44.14
C LEU A 19 -43.55 -6.67 -44.09
N THR A 20 -43.78 -5.63 -43.28
CA THR A 20 -42.78 -4.65 -42.88
C THR A 20 -41.87 -5.21 -41.78
N GLN A 21 -40.71 -4.58 -41.53
CA GLN A 21 -39.85 -4.98 -40.40
C GLN A 21 -40.57 -4.85 -39.06
N LEU A 22 -41.44 -3.84 -38.91
CA LEU A 22 -42.26 -3.62 -37.72
C LEU A 22 -43.27 -4.76 -37.52
N GLU A 23 -44.03 -5.11 -38.55
CA GLU A 23 -45.04 -6.18 -38.46
C GLU A 23 -44.39 -7.55 -38.16
N LEU A 24 -43.24 -7.86 -38.78
CA LEU A 24 -42.51 -9.08 -38.44
C LEU A 24 -42.00 -9.05 -36.99
N ALA A 25 -41.56 -7.89 -36.52
CA ALA A 25 -41.10 -7.73 -35.14
C ALA A 25 -42.23 -7.91 -34.12
N GLU A 26 -43.42 -7.38 -34.41
CA GLU A 26 -44.64 -7.55 -33.60
C GLU A 26 -45.05 -9.02 -33.51
N LEU A 27 -45.05 -9.75 -34.63
CA LEU A 27 -45.34 -11.20 -34.66
C LEU A 27 -44.38 -12.03 -33.79
N LEU A 28 -43.13 -11.56 -33.65
CA LEU A 28 -42.07 -12.26 -32.92
C LEU A 28 -41.84 -11.72 -31.51
N GLY A 29 -42.56 -10.67 -31.10
CA GLY A 29 -42.39 -10.03 -29.79
C GLY A 29 -41.01 -9.37 -29.60
N VAL A 30 -40.40 -8.85 -30.66
CA VAL A 30 -39.10 -8.16 -30.63
C VAL A 30 -39.23 -6.73 -31.16
N SER A 31 -38.15 -5.93 -31.08
CA SER A 31 -38.13 -4.61 -31.72
C SER A 31 -37.85 -4.70 -33.22
N ASP A 32 -38.41 -3.77 -34.00
CA ASP A 32 -38.12 -3.55 -35.42
C ASP A 32 -36.60 -3.45 -35.70
N ARG A 33 -35.86 -2.76 -34.82
CA ARG A 33 -34.40 -2.66 -34.87
C ARG A 33 -33.70 -4.01 -34.76
N THR A 34 -34.27 -4.96 -34.01
CA THR A 34 -33.74 -6.31 -33.86
C THR A 34 -33.86 -7.06 -35.19
N VAL A 35 -35.03 -7.01 -35.83
CA VAL A 35 -35.24 -7.57 -37.18
C VAL A 35 -34.29 -6.92 -38.19
N GLY A 36 -34.14 -5.59 -38.15
CA GLY A 36 -33.19 -4.87 -39.00
C GLY A 36 -31.73 -5.30 -38.79
N ASN A 37 -31.32 -5.62 -37.56
CA ASN A 37 -29.97 -6.14 -37.31
C ASN A 37 -29.78 -7.57 -37.87
N TRP A 38 -30.81 -8.42 -37.82
CA TRP A 38 -30.78 -9.74 -38.45
C TRP A 38 -30.65 -9.64 -39.97
N GLU A 39 -31.49 -8.81 -40.60
CA GLU A 39 -31.50 -8.64 -42.07
C GLU A 39 -30.18 -8.09 -42.61
N ASN A 40 -29.49 -7.27 -41.81
CA ASN A 40 -28.17 -6.73 -42.15
C ASN A 40 -26.99 -7.63 -41.70
N GLY A 41 -27.26 -8.83 -41.19
CA GLY A 41 -26.24 -9.78 -40.76
C GLY A 41 -25.41 -9.35 -39.54
N ARG A 42 -25.86 -8.38 -38.75
CA ARG A 42 -25.14 -7.88 -37.57
C ARG A 42 -25.21 -8.85 -36.39
N ASN A 43 -26.33 -9.56 -36.25
CA ASN A 43 -26.52 -10.61 -35.27
C ASN A 43 -27.48 -11.68 -35.83
N MET A 44 -27.47 -12.86 -35.21
CA MET A 44 -28.42 -13.94 -35.52
C MET A 44 -29.62 -13.84 -34.56
N PRO A 45 -30.84 -14.25 -34.98
CA PRO A 45 -31.94 -14.50 -34.05
C PRO A 45 -31.49 -15.48 -32.94
N ASP A 46 -32.14 -15.41 -31.78
CA ASP A 46 -31.91 -16.43 -30.75
C ASP A 46 -32.50 -17.78 -31.20
N LEU A 47 -31.94 -18.90 -30.71
CA LEU A 47 -32.38 -20.24 -31.09
C LEU A 47 -33.87 -20.46 -30.78
N SER A 48 -34.36 -19.86 -29.69
CA SER A 48 -35.77 -19.87 -29.30
C SER A 48 -36.69 -19.20 -30.33
N LEU A 49 -36.18 -18.25 -31.12
CA LEU A 49 -36.92 -17.51 -32.14
C LEU A 49 -36.84 -18.16 -33.53
N PHE A 50 -36.04 -19.22 -33.73
CA PHE A 50 -35.90 -19.84 -35.04
C PHE A 50 -37.23 -20.41 -35.55
N LYS A 51 -37.94 -21.17 -34.71
CA LYS A 51 -39.23 -21.75 -35.09
C LYS A 51 -40.31 -20.68 -35.32
N PRO A 52 -40.54 -19.72 -34.40
CA PRO A 52 -41.46 -18.60 -34.64
C PRO A 52 -41.15 -17.78 -35.91
N LEU A 53 -39.88 -17.47 -36.16
CA LEU A 53 -39.44 -16.72 -37.34
C LEU A 53 -39.74 -17.50 -38.63
N CYS A 54 -39.36 -18.78 -38.66
CA CYS A 54 -39.64 -19.69 -39.77
C CYS A 54 -41.14 -19.78 -40.08
N ASP A 55 -41.97 -19.91 -39.04
CA ASP A 55 -43.43 -20.00 -39.19
C ASP A 55 -44.02 -18.68 -39.72
N ALA A 56 -43.52 -17.53 -39.26
CA ALA A 56 -43.98 -16.20 -39.71
C ALA A 56 -43.65 -15.91 -41.19
N ILE A 57 -42.46 -16.28 -41.66
CA ILE A 57 -42.02 -16.00 -43.04
C ILE A 57 -42.20 -17.19 -44.00
N GLY A 58 -42.64 -18.34 -43.50
CA GLY A 58 -43.02 -19.52 -44.28
C GLY A 58 -41.85 -20.31 -44.87
N ILE A 59 -40.79 -20.54 -44.09
CA ILE A 59 -39.62 -21.35 -44.48
C ILE A 59 -39.32 -22.41 -43.42
N SER A 60 -38.55 -23.44 -43.78
CA SER A 60 -38.01 -24.40 -42.82
C SER A 60 -36.79 -23.83 -42.07
N ILE A 61 -36.49 -24.40 -40.90
CA ILE A 61 -35.26 -24.07 -40.15
C ILE A 61 -34.02 -24.38 -40.99
N ASN A 62 -34.06 -25.45 -41.78
CA ASN A 62 -32.93 -25.83 -42.64
C ASN A 62 -32.64 -24.75 -43.70
N GLU A 63 -33.69 -24.20 -44.33
CA GLU A 63 -33.57 -23.10 -45.30
C GLU A 63 -33.10 -21.80 -44.63
N LEU A 64 -33.61 -21.49 -43.44
CA LEU A 64 -33.15 -20.35 -42.65
C LEU A 64 -31.64 -20.42 -42.39
N LEU A 65 -31.15 -21.56 -41.90
CA LEU A 65 -29.73 -21.74 -41.56
C LEU A 65 -28.83 -21.79 -42.82
N SER A 66 -29.36 -22.27 -43.93
CA SER A 66 -28.70 -22.28 -45.24
C SER A 66 -28.64 -20.91 -45.91
N GLY A 67 -29.56 -20.00 -45.52
CA GLY A 67 -29.77 -18.71 -46.16
C GLY A 67 -30.25 -18.82 -47.61
N GLU A 68 -30.95 -19.91 -47.96
CA GLU A 68 -31.52 -20.14 -49.29
C GLU A 68 -32.56 -21.27 -49.27
N ILE A 69 -33.43 -21.30 -50.28
CA ILE A 69 -34.35 -22.43 -50.55
C ILE A 69 -33.52 -23.65 -50.95
N ILE A 70 -33.81 -24.81 -50.34
CA ILE A 70 -33.02 -26.04 -50.52
C ILE A 70 -33.78 -26.98 -51.46
N LYS A 71 -33.10 -27.51 -52.47
CA LYS A 71 -33.65 -28.56 -53.34
C LYS A 71 -33.72 -29.89 -52.58
N GLU A 72 -34.75 -30.70 -52.84
CA GLU A 72 -34.97 -32.00 -52.16
C GLU A 72 -33.72 -32.89 -52.15
N GLU A 73 -33.00 -32.97 -53.27
CA GLU A 73 -31.78 -33.77 -53.44
C GLU A 73 -30.66 -33.43 -52.43
N LYS A 74 -30.60 -32.18 -51.95
CA LYS A 74 -29.56 -31.69 -51.01
C LYS A 74 -30.09 -31.44 -49.60
N TYR A 75 -31.35 -31.76 -49.33
CA TYR A 75 -32.00 -31.41 -48.07
C TYR A 75 -31.31 -32.05 -46.87
N GLN A 76 -31.01 -33.35 -46.95
CA GLN A 76 -30.37 -34.11 -45.87
C GLN A 76 -28.94 -33.64 -45.61
N GLU A 77 -28.13 -33.47 -46.66
CA GLU A 77 -26.73 -33.01 -46.57
C GLU A 77 -26.65 -31.64 -45.86
N LYS A 78 -27.48 -30.69 -46.29
CA LYS A 78 -27.53 -29.36 -45.67
C LYS A 78 -28.06 -29.38 -44.25
N PHE A 79 -29.01 -30.25 -43.95
CA PHE A 79 -29.55 -30.37 -42.60
C PHE A 79 -28.46 -30.80 -41.62
N GLU A 80 -27.68 -31.82 -41.98
CA GLU A 80 -26.56 -32.31 -41.16
C GLU A 80 -25.48 -31.23 -40.99
N GLU A 81 -25.11 -30.52 -42.07
CA GLU A 81 -24.15 -29.42 -42.02
C GLU A 81 -24.63 -28.28 -41.10
N ASN A 82 -25.90 -27.89 -41.23
CA ASN A 82 -26.48 -26.80 -40.44
C ASN A 82 -26.59 -27.13 -38.96
N ILE A 83 -26.87 -28.39 -38.61
CA ILE A 83 -26.88 -28.85 -37.21
C ILE A 83 -25.48 -28.70 -36.61
N ILE A 84 -24.45 -29.24 -37.26
CA ILE A 84 -23.06 -29.18 -36.77
C ILE A 84 -22.62 -27.71 -36.60
N ASN A 85 -22.86 -26.89 -37.63
CA ASN A 85 -22.53 -25.47 -37.61
C ASN A 85 -23.23 -24.71 -36.47
N THR A 86 -24.48 -25.05 -36.15
CA THR A 86 -25.25 -24.41 -35.08
C THR A 86 -24.75 -24.82 -33.68
N ILE A 87 -24.41 -26.10 -33.50
CA ILE A 87 -23.79 -26.60 -32.26
C ILE A 87 -22.43 -25.93 -32.03
N ASP A 88 -21.58 -25.87 -33.06
CA ASP A 88 -20.27 -25.22 -32.97
C ASP A 88 -20.39 -23.72 -32.68
N TYR A 89 -21.33 -23.03 -33.31
CA TYR A 89 -21.58 -21.62 -33.05
C TYR A 89 -22.02 -21.37 -31.59
N SER A 90 -23.00 -22.15 -31.09
CA SER A 90 -23.52 -22.01 -29.72
C SER A 90 -22.46 -22.32 -28.67
N THR A 91 -21.71 -23.42 -28.84
CA THR A 91 -20.62 -23.81 -27.93
C THR A 91 -19.50 -22.77 -27.92
N LYS A 92 -19.13 -22.21 -29.10
CA LYS A 92 -18.16 -21.11 -29.21
C LYS A 92 -18.66 -19.85 -28.49
N LYS A 93 -19.92 -19.44 -28.66
CA LYS A 93 -20.51 -18.28 -27.99
C LYS A 93 -20.53 -18.44 -26.47
N ILE A 94 -20.95 -19.61 -25.97
CA ILE A 94 -20.92 -19.95 -24.54
C ILE A 94 -19.49 -19.88 -24.00
N ARG A 95 -18.52 -20.42 -24.74
CA ARG A 95 -17.10 -20.40 -24.37
C ARG A 95 -16.55 -18.98 -24.28
N ILE A 96 -16.84 -18.13 -25.26
CA ILE A 96 -16.41 -16.71 -25.26
C ILE A 96 -17.00 -16.00 -24.02
N THR A 97 -18.30 -16.15 -23.78
CA THR A 97 -18.99 -15.50 -22.65
C THR A 97 -18.40 -15.95 -21.30
N LYS A 98 -18.17 -17.26 -21.12
CA LYS A 98 -17.53 -17.81 -19.91
C LYS A 98 -16.09 -17.30 -19.74
N ASN A 99 -15.33 -17.21 -20.83
CA ASN A 99 -13.96 -16.69 -20.77
C ASN A 99 -13.92 -15.21 -20.40
N SER A 100 -14.80 -14.38 -20.96
CA SER A 100 -14.90 -12.96 -20.59
C SER A 100 -15.23 -12.78 -19.12
N LEU A 101 -16.17 -13.57 -18.58
CA LEU A 101 -16.52 -13.54 -17.16
C LEU A 101 -15.34 -13.95 -16.25
N ASN A 102 -14.56 -14.96 -16.65
CA ASN A 102 -13.37 -15.38 -15.91
C ASN A 102 -12.28 -14.31 -15.91
N ILE A 103 -12.10 -13.57 -17.01
CA ILE A 103 -11.15 -12.45 -17.10
C ILE A 103 -11.59 -11.30 -16.18
N ILE A 104 -12.89 -10.99 -16.14
CA ILE A 104 -13.44 -9.96 -15.24
C ILE A 104 -13.14 -10.31 -13.78
N LEU A 105 -13.38 -11.56 -13.37
CA LEU A 105 -13.04 -12.03 -12.01
C LEU A 105 -11.55 -11.85 -11.68
N LEU A 106 -10.68 -12.17 -12.64
CA LEU A 106 -9.23 -11.99 -12.51
C LEU A 106 -8.85 -10.53 -12.27
N VAL A 107 -9.34 -9.61 -13.11
CA VAL A 107 -9.04 -8.19 -12.99
C VAL A 107 -9.60 -7.63 -11.69
N PHE A 108 -10.83 -8.01 -11.32
CA PHE A 108 -11.48 -7.55 -10.11
C PHE A 108 -10.72 -7.97 -8.84
N GLY A 109 -10.26 -9.22 -8.77
CA GLY A 109 -9.47 -9.68 -7.64
C GLY A 109 -8.12 -8.94 -7.51
N ILE A 110 -7.44 -8.65 -8.62
CA ILE A 110 -6.18 -7.87 -8.63
C ILE A 110 -6.44 -6.45 -8.10
N ILE A 111 -7.52 -5.81 -8.53
CA ILE A 111 -7.90 -4.47 -8.07
C ILE A 111 -8.16 -4.46 -6.57
N ILE A 112 -8.90 -5.45 -6.04
CA ILE A 112 -9.14 -5.58 -4.60
C ILE A 112 -7.81 -5.67 -3.85
N THR A 113 -6.91 -6.56 -4.30
CA THR A 113 -5.61 -6.74 -3.67
C THR A 113 -4.79 -5.45 -3.63
N PHE A 114 -4.73 -4.71 -4.74
CA PHE A 114 -3.97 -3.46 -4.81
C PHE A 114 -4.61 -2.32 -4.01
N SER A 115 -5.94 -2.21 -4.06
CA SER A 115 -6.70 -1.22 -3.28
C SER A 115 -6.53 -1.43 -1.77
N ALA A 116 -6.48 -2.69 -1.31
CA ALA A 116 -6.31 -3.02 0.10
C ALA A 116 -4.96 -2.52 0.67
N MET A 117 -3.91 -2.53 -0.16
CA MET A 117 -2.57 -2.06 0.21
C MET A 117 -2.41 -0.55 0.20
N THR A 118 -3.29 0.17 -0.50
CA THR A 118 -3.20 1.64 -0.68
C THR A 118 -4.16 2.41 0.20
N ILE A 119 -5.35 1.86 0.47
CA ILE A 119 -6.42 2.56 1.20
C ILE A 119 -6.27 2.39 2.71
N PHE A 120 -6.01 1.17 3.18
CA PHE A 120 -5.97 0.90 4.61
C PHE A 120 -4.61 1.27 5.18
N PRO A 121 -4.53 1.84 6.40
CA PRO A 121 -3.24 2.07 7.06
C PRO A 121 -2.57 0.73 7.42
N SER A 122 -1.24 0.72 7.54
CA SER A 122 -0.46 -0.51 7.67
C SER A 122 -0.69 -1.23 9.01
N ASP A 123 -1.10 -0.48 10.03
CA ASP A 123 -1.50 -0.98 11.33
C ASP A 123 -2.95 -1.52 11.37
N SER A 124 -3.69 -1.48 10.27
CA SER A 124 -5.01 -2.09 10.18
C SER A 124 -4.96 -3.51 9.61
N SER A 125 -5.62 -4.45 10.30
CA SER A 125 -5.80 -5.82 9.83
C SER A 125 -6.70 -5.92 8.58
N TRP A 126 -7.44 -4.86 8.23
CA TRP A 126 -8.30 -4.85 7.05
C TRP A 126 -7.50 -4.94 5.74
N GLY A 127 -6.33 -4.29 5.68
CA GLY A 127 -5.47 -4.33 4.49
C GLY A 127 -5.01 -5.74 4.15
N SER A 128 -4.53 -6.50 5.14
CA SER A 128 -4.13 -7.90 4.96
C SER A 128 -5.33 -8.79 4.62
N THR A 129 -6.46 -8.62 5.33
CA THR A 129 -7.67 -9.42 5.10
C THR A 129 -8.20 -9.29 3.66
N TYR A 130 -8.40 -8.06 3.17
CA TYR A 130 -8.91 -7.83 1.82
C TYR A 130 -7.91 -8.23 0.73
N SER A 131 -6.61 -8.09 0.99
CA SER A 131 -5.60 -8.54 0.03
C SER A 131 -5.63 -10.06 -0.21
N ILE A 132 -5.83 -10.85 0.86
CA ILE A 132 -6.00 -12.30 0.79
C ILE A 132 -7.30 -12.64 0.07
N PHE A 133 -8.40 -11.93 0.38
CA PHE A 133 -9.67 -12.13 -0.32
C PHE A 133 -9.56 -11.88 -1.83
N GLY A 134 -8.83 -10.83 -2.24
CA GLY A 134 -8.51 -10.56 -3.63
C GLY A 134 -7.72 -11.71 -4.28
N ILE A 135 -6.70 -12.25 -3.60
CA ILE A 135 -5.93 -13.42 -4.10
C ILE A 135 -6.83 -14.65 -4.27
N ILE A 136 -7.77 -14.90 -3.37
CA ILE A 136 -8.70 -16.02 -3.50
C ILE A 136 -9.57 -15.85 -4.76
N ILE A 137 -10.10 -14.65 -5.01
CA ILE A 137 -10.90 -14.34 -6.20
C ILE A 137 -10.07 -14.54 -7.48
N THR A 138 -8.84 -14.03 -7.54
CA THR A 138 -7.98 -14.19 -8.73
C THR A 138 -7.62 -15.65 -8.96
N THR A 139 -7.35 -16.40 -7.89
CA THR A 139 -7.06 -17.84 -7.94
C THR A 139 -8.27 -18.62 -8.49
N CYS A 140 -9.49 -18.29 -8.06
CA CYS A 140 -10.71 -18.86 -8.64
C CYS A 140 -10.84 -18.53 -10.14
N GLY A 141 -10.49 -17.31 -10.56
CA GLY A 141 -10.44 -16.92 -11.97
C GLY A 141 -9.47 -17.79 -12.79
N ILE A 142 -8.25 -18.00 -12.27
CA ILE A 142 -7.21 -18.84 -12.92
C ILE A 142 -7.65 -20.29 -13.00
N TYR A 143 -8.23 -20.83 -11.93
CA TYR A 143 -8.76 -22.19 -11.90
C TYR A 143 -9.80 -22.42 -13.01
N ARG A 144 -10.70 -21.45 -13.23
CA ARG A 144 -11.74 -21.52 -14.25
C ARG A 144 -11.21 -21.31 -15.67
N LEU A 145 -10.17 -20.48 -15.85
CA LEU A 145 -9.56 -20.21 -17.16
C LEU A 145 -8.67 -21.38 -17.64
N THR A 146 -8.04 -22.08 -16.70
CA THR A 146 -7.06 -23.13 -17.00
C THR A 146 -7.74 -24.47 -17.31
N LYS A 147 -7.35 -25.10 -18.43
CA LYS A 147 -7.91 -26.40 -18.84
C LYS A 147 -7.12 -27.61 -18.34
N ARG A 148 -5.79 -27.58 -18.46
CA ARG A 148 -4.88 -28.68 -18.08
C ARG A 148 -4.17 -28.38 -16.77
N LYS A 149 -3.99 -29.37 -15.90
CA LYS A 149 -3.31 -29.23 -14.60
C LYS A 149 -3.83 -28.05 -13.75
N LYS A 150 -5.12 -27.70 -13.89
CA LYS A 150 -5.72 -26.48 -13.31
C LYS A 150 -5.53 -26.37 -11.79
N ILE A 151 -5.62 -27.49 -11.06
CA ILE A 151 -5.43 -27.53 -9.61
C ILE A 151 -4.00 -27.12 -9.25
N ILE A 152 -3.01 -27.76 -9.88
CA ILE A 152 -1.59 -27.50 -9.62
C ILE A 152 -1.23 -26.05 -9.95
N LEU A 153 -1.65 -25.54 -11.11
CA LEU A 153 -1.37 -24.16 -11.50
C LEU A 153 -2.04 -23.14 -10.57
N SER A 154 -3.26 -23.43 -10.10
CA SER A 154 -3.98 -22.53 -9.18
C SER A 154 -3.32 -22.50 -7.80
N ILE A 155 -2.92 -23.67 -7.27
CA ILE A 155 -2.20 -23.76 -5.99
C ILE A 155 -0.86 -23.02 -6.09
N MET A 156 -0.10 -23.25 -7.17
CA MET A 156 1.18 -22.58 -7.40
C MET A 156 1.01 -21.05 -7.47
N TYR A 157 0.00 -20.57 -8.21
CA TYR A 157 -0.32 -19.14 -8.27
C TYR A 157 -0.69 -18.56 -6.91
N PHE A 158 -1.53 -19.26 -6.14
CA PHE A 158 -1.95 -18.81 -4.80
C PHE A 158 -0.75 -18.65 -3.87
N ILE A 159 0.15 -19.64 -3.83
CA ILE A 159 1.37 -19.62 -3.02
C ILE A 159 2.29 -18.48 -3.46
N ILE A 160 2.55 -18.35 -4.76
CA ILE A 160 3.40 -17.29 -5.30
C ILE A 160 2.82 -15.90 -4.97
N SER A 161 1.52 -15.72 -5.11
CA SER A 161 0.85 -14.44 -4.85
C SER A 161 0.92 -14.04 -3.37
N ILE A 162 0.72 -15.01 -2.46
CA ILE A 162 0.90 -14.78 -1.02
C ILE A 162 2.34 -14.37 -0.73
N LEU A 163 3.33 -15.15 -1.17
CA LEU A 163 4.74 -14.85 -0.95
C LEU A 163 5.13 -13.48 -1.51
N PHE A 164 4.59 -13.11 -2.67
CA PHE A 164 4.84 -11.83 -3.30
C PHE A 164 4.29 -10.65 -2.47
N ILE A 165 3.08 -10.77 -1.93
CA ILE A 165 2.51 -9.74 -1.08
C ILE A 165 3.27 -9.62 0.26
N PHE A 166 3.65 -10.74 0.87
CA PHE A 166 4.49 -10.74 2.08
C PHE A 166 5.85 -10.07 1.82
N LEU A 167 6.44 -10.29 0.65
CA LEU A 167 7.68 -9.64 0.24
C LEU A 167 7.50 -8.12 0.11
N ILE A 168 6.42 -7.68 -0.55
CA ILE A 168 6.11 -6.23 -0.68
C ILE A 168 5.92 -5.60 0.70
N ASP A 169 5.14 -6.23 1.58
CA ASP A 169 4.89 -5.75 2.95
C ASP A 169 6.19 -5.63 3.76
N THR A 170 7.08 -6.62 3.62
CA THR A 170 8.41 -6.61 4.25
C THR A 170 9.29 -5.48 3.71
N ILE A 171 9.32 -5.29 2.39
CA ILE A 171 10.08 -4.19 1.78
C ILE A 171 9.56 -2.83 2.25
N ASN A 172 8.23 -2.66 2.30
CA ASN A 172 7.63 -1.42 2.76
C ASN A 172 7.97 -1.14 4.23
N THR A 173 7.89 -2.16 5.08
CA THR A 173 8.29 -2.07 6.50
C THR A 173 9.73 -1.59 6.66
N ILE A 174 10.68 -2.20 5.94
CA ILE A 174 12.10 -1.87 6.05
C ILE A 174 12.43 -0.49 5.47
N ARG A 175 11.78 -0.11 4.37
CA ARG A 175 12.13 1.11 3.63
C ARG A 175 11.41 2.35 4.14
N PHE A 176 10.18 2.20 4.59
CA PHE A 176 9.31 3.31 5.02
C PHE A 176 9.09 3.35 6.53
N ASN A 177 9.70 2.42 7.30
CA ASN A 177 9.53 2.32 8.74
C ASN A 177 8.06 2.23 9.16
N GLU A 178 7.29 1.41 8.44
CA GLU A 178 5.89 1.12 8.73
C GLU A 178 5.75 -0.20 9.49
N ILE A 179 4.64 -0.41 10.20
CA ILE A 179 4.31 -1.72 10.75
C ILE A 179 3.87 -2.64 9.60
N PRO A 180 4.33 -3.91 9.56
CA PRO A 180 3.88 -4.86 8.56
C PRO A 180 2.40 -5.17 8.74
N ARG A 181 1.68 -5.28 7.63
CA ARG A 181 0.25 -5.61 7.62
C ARG A 181 -0.01 -7.06 8.01
N PHE A 182 0.94 -7.94 7.72
CA PHE A 182 0.82 -9.37 8.02
C PHE A 182 1.54 -9.72 9.32
N CYS A 183 0.83 -9.54 10.44
CA CYS A 183 1.27 -9.95 11.77
C CYS A 183 0.68 -11.31 12.14
N ILE A 184 1.51 -12.19 12.73
CA ILE A 184 1.05 -13.40 13.42
C ILE A 184 0.51 -13.00 14.80
N ILE A 185 1.26 -12.15 15.52
CA ILE A 185 0.89 -11.65 16.84
C ILE A 185 0.94 -10.13 16.78
N LYS A 186 -0.11 -9.48 17.28
CA LYS A 186 -0.20 -8.03 17.39
C LYS A 186 -0.66 -7.64 18.79
N THR A 187 0.15 -6.87 19.51
CA THR A 187 -0.15 -6.40 20.87
C THR A 187 -0.18 -4.88 20.90
N TYR A 188 -1.19 -4.34 21.58
CA TYR A 188 -1.33 -2.91 21.83
C TYR A 188 -1.07 -2.68 23.31
N SER A 189 0.01 -1.97 23.63
CA SER A 189 0.24 -1.38 24.95
C SER A 189 0.10 0.14 24.86
N ASP A 190 -0.03 0.82 26.00
CA ASP A 190 -0.40 2.25 26.07
C ASP A 190 0.40 3.15 25.10
N ASN A 191 1.71 2.90 24.94
CA ASN A 191 2.59 3.69 24.07
C ASN A 191 3.34 2.89 23.00
N ILE A 192 3.16 1.56 22.93
CA ILE A 192 3.86 0.69 21.98
C ILE A 192 2.88 -0.25 21.28
N LEU A 193 2.90 -0.23 19.95
CA LEU A 193 2.27 -1.24 19.12
C LEU A 193 3.33 -2.22 18.62
N THR A 194 3.16 -3.48 19.00
CA THR A 194 4.08 -4.57 18.70
C THR A 194 3.48 -5.50 17.65
N CYS A 195 4.27 -5.85 16.65
CA CYS A 195 3.87 -6.83 15.64
C CYS A 195 5.00 -7.81 15.36
N ASP A 196 4.67 -9.09 15.45
CA ASP A 196 5.54 -10.21 15.10
C ASP A 196 5.00 -10.90 13.85
N ASN A 197 5.77 -10.91 12.76
CA ASN A 197 5.42 -11.59 11.52
C ASN A 197 6.14 -12.95 11.36
N GLY A 198 6.89 -13.40 12.37
CA GLY A 198 7.70 -14.62 12.39
C GLY A 198 9.11 -14.48 11.82
N ILE A 199 9.38 -13.44 11.01
CA ILE A 199 10.72 -13.15 10.46
C ILE A 199 11.45 -12.14 11.34
N PHE A 200 10.73 -11.12 11.79
CA PHE A 200 11.23 -10.05 12.66
C PHE A 200 10.09 -9.49 13.51
N LYS A 201 10.48 -8.84 14.61
CA LYS A 201 9.55 -8.07 15.44
C LYS A 201 9.63 -6.60 15.08
N THR A 202 8.49 -5.95 15.02
CA THR A 202 8.38 -4.50 14.87
C THR A 202 7.74 -3.88 16.09
N TYR A 203 8.26 -2.71 16.45
CA TYR A 203 7.80 -1.93 17.58
C TYR A 203 7.56 -0.51 17.10
N LYS A 204 6.30 -0.09 17.04
CA LYS A 204 5.93 1.31 16.82
C LYS A 204 5.79 1.96 18.18
N ILE A 205 6.65 2.92 18.46
CA ILE A 205 6.83 3.55 19.77
C ILE A 205 6.24 4.97 19.70
N ASN A 206 5.70 5.44 20.83
CA ASN A 206 4.98 6.71 20.99
C ASN A 206 3.76 6.79 20.05
N ASN A 207 3.00 5.69 19.96
CA ASN A 207 1.82 5.59 19.10
C ASN A 207 0.82 6.73 19.40
N ASN A 208 0.27 7.34 18.36
CA ASN A 208 -0.60 8.52 18.35
C ASN A 208 0.05 9.85 18.78
N SER A 209 1.38 9.97 18.73
CA SER A 209 2.10 11.23 19.02
C SER A 209 2.86 11.78 17.81
N ASN A 210 3.31 13.04 17.87
CA ASN A 210 4.12 13.66 16.81
C ASN A 210 5.53 13.04 16.66
N ASN A 211 5.95 12.20 17.61
CA ASN A 211 7.28 11.59 17.68
C ASN A 211 7.23 10.07 17.51
N GLU A 212 6.24 9.56 16.75
CA GLU A 212 6.16 8.16 16.37
C GLU A 212 7.41 7.70 15.60
N TYR A 213 7.92 6.52 15.95
CA TYR A 213 8.95 5.85 15.16
C TYR A 213 8.84 4.33 15.28
N VAL A 214 9.38 3.62 14.29
CA VAL A 214 9.35 2.16 14.22
C VAL A 214 10.75 1.59 14.36
N ILE A 215 10.91 0.57 15.20
CA ILE A 215 12.10 -0.27 15.29
C ILE A 215 11.78 -1.62 14.67
N VAL A 216 12.65 -2.08 13.75
CA VAL A 216 12.61 -3.43 13.18
C VAL A 216 13.73 -4.28 13.80
N ASP A 217 13.35 -5.31 14.55
CA ASP A 217 14.24 -6.23 15.24
C ASP A 217 14.25 -7.63 14.60
N PHE A 218 15.19 -7.83 13.68
CA PHE A 218 15.46 -9.13 13.07
C PHE A 218 16.08 -10.15 14.03
N LYS A 219 16.72 -9.69 15.12
CA LYS A 219 17.49 -10.56 16.02
C LYS A 219 16.68 -11.00 17.24
N HIS A 220 15.43 -10.56 17.36
CA HIS A 220 14.54 -10.88 18.49
C HIS A 220 15.21 -10.60 19.84
N LYS A 221 15.98 -9.52 19.90
CA LYS A 221 16.76 -9.11 21.08
C LYS A 221 15.92 -8.40 22.12
N TYR A 222 14.85 -7.75 21.68
CA TYR A 222 14.02 -6.92 22.54
C TYR A 222 12.70 -7.63 22.88
N ASN A 223 12.10 -7.19 23.97
CA ASN A 223 10.71 -7.38 24.34
C ASN A 223 10.14 -6.02 24.77
N GLU A 224 8.84 -5.95 25.07
CA GLU A 224 8.16 -4.69 25.42
C GLU A 224 8.85 -3.94 26.59
N ASN A 225 9.45 -4.66 27.53
CA ASN A 225 10.11 -4.08 28.71
C ASN A 225 11.60 -3.73 28.50
N THR A 226 12.22 -4.23 27.44
CA THR A 226 13.68 -4.09 27.21
C THR A 226 14.00 -3.28 25.97
N ILE A 227 12.99 -2.94 25.17
CA ILE A 227 13.19 -2.08 24.02
C ILE A 227 13.54 -0.67 24.49
N PRO A 228 14.63 -0.06 23.98
CA PRO A 228 14.94 1.32 24.34
C PRO A 228 13.88 2.26 23.74
N ILE A 229 13.00 2.75 24.61
CA ILE A 229 12.03 3.79 24.30
C ILE A 229 12.77 5.13 24.45
N VAL A 230 13.29 5.64 23.34
CA VAL A 230 13.83 6.99 23.32
C VAL A 230 12.65 7.91 23.01
N PRO A 231 12.43 8.99 23.77
CA PRO A 231 11.28 9.87 23.51
C PRO A 231 11.38 10.65 22.19
N PHE A 232 12.49 10.53 21.47
CA PHE A 232 12.82 11.35 20.31
C PHE A 232 12.51 10.66 18.97
N ASN A 233 12.22 11.48 17.96
CA ASN A 233 12.11 11.01 16.58
C ASN A 233 13.48 10.58 16.02
N ARG A 234 13.79 9.27 16.12
CA ARG A 234 15.08 8.70 15.68
C ARG A 234 15.32 8.83 14.17
N ASN A 235 14.27 8.92 13.35
CA ASN A 235 14.41 9.18 11.91
C ASN A 235 15.02 10.56 11.64
N LYS A 236 14.94 11.47 12.62
CA LYS A 236 15.52 12.81 12.56
C LYS A 236 16.84 12.89 13.33
N SER A 237 16.81 12.46 14.60
CA SER A 237 17.83 12.80 15.58
C SER A 237 18.91 11.73 15.78
N SER A 238 18.73 10.52 15.25
CA SER A 238 19.72 9.44 15.45
C SER A 238 21.08 9.81 14.87
N ILE A 239 22.13 9.24 15.47
CA ILE A 239 23.51 9.54 15.09
C ILE A 239 23.79 9.36 13.59
N ASP A 240 23.19 8.36 12.95
CA ASP A 240 23.36 8.11 11.52
C ASP A 240 22.83 9.25 10.65
N ASN A 241 21.83 9.99 11.13
CA ASN A 241 21.22 11.12 10.43
C ASN A 241 21.91 12.45 10.73
N ILE A 242 22.39 12.65 11.96
CA ILE A 242 22.98 13.93 12.39
C ILE A 242 24.50 14.00 12.18
N ILE A 243 25.20 12.87 12.04
CA ILE A 243 26.67 12.83 11.87
C ILE A 243 27.16 13.62 10.65
N LYS A 244 26.31 13.75 9.62
CA LYS A 244 26.59 14.55 8.41
C LYS A 244 26.82 16.04 8.71
N TYR A 245 26.32 16.53 9.84
CA TYR A 245 26.51 17.91 10.27
C TYR A 245 27.79 18.12 11.08
N LYS A 246 28.64 17.09 11.23
CA LYS A 246 29.90 17.21 11.95
C LYS A 246 30.80 18.26 11.31
N ASN A 247 31.29 19.21 12.10
CA ASN A 247 32.16 20.29 11.65
C ASN A 247 33.13 20.72 12.76
N LYS A 248 34.29 21.26 12.37
CA LYS A 248 35.31 21.71 13.32
C LYS A 248 34.94 23.02 14.02
N TYR A 249 34.17 23.88 13.35
CA TYR A 249 33.90 25.23 13.83
C TYR A 249 32.42 25.63 13.76
N ILE A 250 31.95 26.31 14.80
CA ILE A 250 30.71 27.09 14.81
C ILE A 250 30.88 28.32 13.91
N GLY A 251 29.96 28.54 12.98
CA GLY A 251 30.06 29.60 11.96
C GLY A 251 29.47 29.22 10.59
N ASN A 252 29.17 27.94 10.37
CA ASN A 252 28.32 27.53 9.26
C ASN A 252 26.84 27.57 9.70
N ASN A 253 26.21 28.74 9.55
CA ASN A 253 24.83 28.97 9.99
C ASN A 253 23.86 27.93 9.41
N SER A 254 23.96 27.62 8.12
CA SER A 254 23.09 26.62 7.47
C SER A 254 23.27 25.23 8.08
N ASN A 255 24.51 24.80 8.32
CA ASN A 255 24.80 23.49 8.91
C ASN A 255 24.33 23.42 10.37
N THR A 256 24.60 24.45 11.17
CA THR A 256 24.17 24.54 12.58
C THR A 256 22.64 24.56 12.67
N GLY A 257 21.96 25.36 11.84
CA GLY A 257 20.51 25.41 11.77
C GLY A 257 19.90 24.06 11.39
N ASN A 258 20.45 23.37 10.38
CA ASN A 258 20.00 22.04 9.98
C ASN A 258 20.24 20.97 11.06
N LEU A 259 21.35 21.07 11.83
CA LEU A 259 21.60 20.20 12.97
C LEU A 259 20.55 20.42 14.06
N ILE A 260 20.35 21.65 14.53
CA ILE A 260 19.34 21.97 15.55
C ILE A 260 17.96 21.52 15.07
N GLY A 261 17.66 21.79 13.80
CA GLY A 261 16.43 21.37 13.14
C GLY A 261 16.28 19.86 13.07
N SER A 262 17.34 19.07 13.28
CA SER A 262 17.28 17.61 13.32
C SER A 262 17.21 17.04 14.76
N LEU A 263 17.35 17.88 15.78
CA LEU A 263 17.38 17.49 17.18
C LEU A 263 15.99 17.63 17.85
N PRO A 264 15.75 16.91 18.97
CA PRO A 264 14.57 17.12 19.83
C PRO A 264 14.30 18.58 20.17
N LEU A 265 13.04 18.93 20.44
CA LEU A 265 12.51 20.28 20.68
C LEU A 265 12.35 21.16 19.43
N SER A 266 12.95 20.80 18.30
CA SER A 266 12.80 21.56 17.05
C SER A 266 11.35 21.59 16.52
N GLU A 267 10.53 20.61 16.90
CA GLU A 267 9.09 20.53 16.60
C GLU A 267 8.25 21.67 17.20
N TYR A 268 8.75 22.33 18.25
CA TYR A 268 8.07 23.47 18.89
C TYR A 268 8.45 24.82 18.29
N GLY A 269 9.28 24.82 17.23
CA GLY A 269 9.78 26.03 16.59
C GLY A 269 10.88 26.71 17.40
N TYR A 270 11.88 27.25 16.69
CA TYR A 270 13.02 27.90 17.30
C TYR A 270 13.64 28.97 16.39
N VAL A 271 14.37 29.88 17.02
CA VAL A 271 15.37 30.76 16.38
C VAL A 271 16.70 30.51 17.08
N PHE A 272 17.82 30.59 16.37
CA PHE A 272 19.14 30.43 16.99
C PHE A 272 20.08 31.57 16.60
N GLU A 273 21.02 31.83 17.50
CA GLU A 273 22.05 32.87 17.37
C GLU A 273 23.41 32.24 17.68
N ILE A 274 24.42 32.61 16.91
CA ILE A 274 25.81 32.18 17.11
C ILE A 274 26.58 33.34 17.71
N ASP A 275 27.17 33.09 18.88
CA ASP A 275 28.14 33.98 19.49
C ASP A 275 29.54 33.58 18.98
N SER A 276 30.02 34.28 17.95
CA SER A 276 31.31 33.99 17.33
C SER A 276 32.49 34.29 18.24
N ASP A 277 32.33 35.25 19.16
CA ASP A 277 33.43 35.75 19.99
C ASP A 277 33.72 34.79 21.13
N ASN A 278 32.67 34.24 21.75
CA ASN A 278 32.79 33.27 22.84
C ASN A 278 32.57 31.81 22.39
N LEU A 279 32.36 31.58 21.09
CA LEU A 279 32.05 30.29 20.48
C LEU A 279 30.80 29.62 21.10
N GLY A 280 29.75 30.43 21.29
CA GLY A 280 28.50 30.02 21.91
C GLY A 280 27.36 29.81 20.92
N LEU A 281 26.37 29.03 21.36
CA LEU A 281 25.13 28.84 20.61
C LEU A 281 23.92 29.15 21.50
N THR A 282 23.07 30.09 21.10
CA THR A 282 21.81 30.37 21.78
C THR A 282 20.64 29.87 20.94
N ILE A 283 19.72 29.13 21.54
CA ILE A 283 18.53 28.58 20.90
C ILE A 283 17.30 29.07 21.67
N ASN A 284 16.45 29.85 21.01
CA ASN A 284 15.22 30.41 21.53
C ASN A 284 14.03 29.58 21.04
N TYR A 285 13.39 28.81 21.90
CA TYR A 285 12.19 28.03 21.55
C TYR A 285 10.92 28.85 21.74
N HIS A 286 9.93 28.62 20.88
CA HIS A 286 8.61 29.28 20.94
C HIS A 286 7.63 28.60 21.90
N VAL A 287 8.12 28.09 23.03
CA VAL A 287 7.32 27.32 24.00
C VAL A 287 7.77 27.61 25.45
N THR A 288 6.88 27.37 26.41
CA THR A 288 7.21 27.37 27.84
C THR A 288 7.78 26.02 28.26
N ASP A 289 8.66 26.01 29.25
CA ASP A 289 9.28 24.80 29.80
C ASP A 289 8.24 23.85 30.44
N TRP A 290 7.22 24.42 31.10
CA TRP A 290 6.07 23.69 31.68
C TRP A 290 5.34 22.80 30.66
N TYR A 291 5.13 23.29 29.42
CA TYR A 291 4.15 22.69 28.50
C TYR A 291 4.62 21.37 27.90
N ILE A 292 5.92 21.14 27.94
CA ILE A 292 6.58 20.05 27.20
C ILE A 292 7.22 19.03 28.13
N ASN A 293 7.00 19.09 29.44
CA ASN A 293 7.76 18.30 30.41
C ASN A 293 7.09 17.01 30.92
N GLU A 294 6.16 16.45 30.15
CA GLU A 294 5.66 15.10 30.43
C GLU A 294 6.82 14.09 30.36
N ASN A 295 6.92 13.20 31.36
CA ASN A 295 7.96 12.17 31.45
C ASN A 295 9.40 12.68 31.28
N GLN A 296 9.68 13.88 31.78
CA GLN A 296 11.01 14.52 31.74
C GLN A 296 11.53 14.77 30.32
N TYR A 297 10.63 14.95 29.36
CA TYR A 297 10.99 15.14 27.96
C TYR A 297 11.94 16.34 27.77
N LEU A 298 11.75 17.42 28.53
CA LEU A 298 12.60 18.59 28.45
C LEU A 298 14.03 18.29 28.89
N GLU A 299 14.21 17.70 30.08
CA GLU A 299 15.54 17.40 30.62
C GLU A 299 16.29 16.41 29.72
N LYS A 300 15.59 15.37 29.25
CA LYS A 300 16.09 14.40 28.29
C LYS A 300 16.57 15.09 27.01
N SER A 301 15.76 15.98 26.45
CA SER A 301 16.07 16.71 25.22
C SER A 301 17.27 17.63 25.38
N LEU A 302 17.34 18.39 26.46
CA LEU A 302 18.43 19.34 26.71
C LEU A 302 19.78 18.63 26.85
N ILE A 303 19.82 17.50 27.56
CA ILE A 303 21.04 16.67 27.68
C ILE A 303 21.41 16.07 26.32
N TYR A 304 20.44 15.47 25.61
CA TYR A 304 20.69 14.87 24.29
C TYR A 304 21.25 15.89 23.30
N ASN A 305 20.61 17.06 23.21
CA ASN A 305 20.97 18.11 22.28
C ASN A 305 22.36 18.64 22.58
N SER A 306 22.67 18.87 23.87
CA SER A 306 23.96 19.42 24.26
C SER A 306 25.11 18.46 23.94
N ILE A 307 24.96 17.18 24.27
CA ILE A 307 25.95 16.16 23.92
C ILE A 307 26.10 16.04 22.41
N SER A 308 24.98 16.05 21.67
CA SER A 308 24.99 15.95 20.21
C SER A 308 25.72 17.12 19.56
N ILE A 309 25.43 18.35 20.00
CA ILE A 309 26.03 19.57 19.47
C ILE A 309 27.51 19.63 19.82
N PHE A 310 27.91 19.36 21.07
CA PHE A 310 29.32 19.37 21.45
C PHE A 310 30.13 18.25 20.79
N PHE A 311 29.51 17.11 20.51
CA PHE A 311 30.13 16.00 19.80
C PHE A 311 30.31 16.29 18.29
N LEU A 312 29.35 17.00 17.68
CA LEU A 312 29.35 17.27 16.24
C LEU A 312 30.06 18.57 15.87
N ILE A 313 30.11 19.56 16.76
CA ILE A 313 30.77 20.84 16.51
C ILE A 313 31.88 21.03 17.53
N ASP A 314 33.14 20.89 17.10
CA ASP A 314 34.27 20.69 18.01
C ASP A 314 34.56 21.88 18.94
N ASN A 315 34.34 23.11 18.47
CA ASN A 315 34.73 24.34 19.18
C ASN A 315 33.60 25.06 19.92
N VAL A 316 32.38 24.52 19.97
CA VAL A 316 31.27 25.15 20.73
C VAL A 316 31.58 25.07 22.21
N ASN A 317 31.66 26.20 22.91
CA ASN A 317 32.02 26.25 24.32
C ASN A 317 30.80 26.14 25.24
N TYR A 318 29.69 26.76 24.86
CA TYR A 318 28.45 26.73 25.63
C TYR A 318 27.23 26.73 24.72
N ILE A 319 26.12 26.21 25.25
CA ILE A 319 24.81 26.24 24.60
C ILE A 319 23.81 26.83 25.60
N LYS A 320 23.08 27.85 25.17
CA LYS A 320 22.00 28.47 25.93
C LYS A 320 20.66 28.10 25.29
N TYR A 321 19.78 27.49 26.06
CA TYR A 321 18.41 27.17 25.66
C TYR A 321 17.45 28.11 26.38
N ASN A 322 16.74 28.94 25.62
CA ASN A 322 15.77 29.89 26.14
C ASN A 322 14.36 29.38 25.87
N PHE A 323 13.55 29.34 26.92
CA PHE A 323 12.11 29.09 26.90
C PHE A 323 11.40 30.33 27.46
N SER A 324 10.10 30.44 27.22
CA SER A 324 9.30 31.52 27.81
C SER A 324 9.25 31.35 29.34
N GLY A 325 10.12 32.08 30.06
CA GLY A 325 10.19 32.11 31.52
C GLY A 325 11.41 31.41 32.14
N LYS A 326 12.21 30.67 31.35
CA LYS A 326 13.39 29.95 31.88
C LYS A 326 14.49 29.81 30.83
N THR A 327 15.73 29.95 31.30
CA THR A 327 16.94 29.73 30.50
C THR A 327 17.77 28.64 31.13
N PHE A 328 18.29 27.74 30.29
CA PHE A 328 19.24 26.71 30.69
C PHE A 328 20.57 26.92 29.96
N VAL A 329 21.68 26.84 30.68
CA VAL A 329 23.02 26.97 30.09
C VAL A 329 23.79 25.67 30.33
N PHE A 330 24.40 25.16 29.27
CA PHE A 330 25.25 23.99 29.28
C PHE A 330 26.63 24.40 28.80
N ASN A 331 27.68 24.18 29.60
CA ASN A 331 29.05 24.36 29.15
C ASN A 331 29.67 23.03 28.74
N ARG A 332 30.56 23.06 27.74
CA ARG A 332 31.28 21.87 27.29
C ARG A 332 32.05 21.21 28.42
N ASN A 333 32.73 22.00 29.24
CA ASN A 333 33.57 21.50 30.33
C ASN A 333 32.73 20.70 31.33
N ASP A 334 31.56 21.22 31.70
CA ASP A 334 30.64 20.55 32.63
C ASP A 334 30.17 19.19 32.08
N ILE A 335 29.89 19.10 30.77
CA ILE A 335 29.55 17.83 30.13
C ILE A 335 30.74 16.87 30.11
N VAL A 336 31.94 17.34 29.76
CA VAL A 336 33.14 16.49 29.70
C VAL A 336 33.49 15.91 31.08
N GLU A 337 33.31 16.69 32.14
CA GLU A 337 33.62 16.29 33.51
C GLU A 337 32.53 15.39 34.12
N ASN A 338 31.25 15.75 33.92
CA ASN A 338 30.15 15.10 34.64
C ASN A 338 29.45 14.00 33.84
N TYR A 339 29.54 13.98 32.50
CA TYR A 339 28.88 12.95 31.69
C TYR A 339 29.73 11.66 31.58
N PRO A 340 29.23 10.50 32.06
CA PRO A 340 30.05 9.30 32.13
C PRO A 340 30.53 8.81 30.75
N ASN A 341 31.85 8.61 30.64
CA ASN A 341 32.51 8.14 29.42
C ASN A 341 32.31 9.05 28.19
N TYR A 342 32.12 10.35 28.36
CA TYR A 342 31.99 11.31 27.26
C TYR A 342 33.10 11.16 26.21
N ASN A 343 34.35 11.04 26.64
CA ASN A 343 35.52 10.89 25.75
C ASN A 343 35.53 9.61 24.89
N LYS A 344 34.65 8.63 25.18
CA LYS A 344 34.52 7.40 24.41
C LYS A 344 33.36 7.47 23.40
N ILE A 345 32.64 8.60 23.33
CA ILE A 345 31.56 8.80 22.38
C ILE A 345 32.15 8.93 20.97
N ASN A 346 31.70 8.06 20.08
CA ASN A 346 31.93 8.08 18.65
C ASN A 346 30.69 7.52 17.96
N LYS A 347 30.68 7.51 16.62
CA LYS A 347 29.53 7.02 15.84
C LYS A 347 29.01 5.65 16.30
N ASN A 348 29.91 4.71 16.61
CA ASN A 348 29.56 3.34 16.97
C ASN A 348 29.12 3.20 18.44
N THR A 349 29.57 4.08 19.33
CA THR A 349 29.25 4.03 20.76
C THR A 349 28.11 4.98 21.15
N PHE A 350 27.73 5.93 20.30
CA PHE A 350 26.72 6.97 20.57
C PHE A 350 25.40 6.38 21.07
N ASN A 351 24.83 5.39 20.36
CA ASN A 351 23.57 4.78 20.76
C ASN A 351 23.63 4.15 22.15
N LYS A 352 24.77 3.56 22.52
CA LYS A 352 24.95 2.90 23.82
C LYS A 352 25.20 3.91 24.94
N LEU A 353 26.00 4.94 24.67
CA LEU A 353 26.48 5.89 25.68
C LEU A 353 25.54 7.08 25.86
N VAL A 354 24.76 7.44 24.85
CA VAL A 354 23.87 8.61 24.84
C VAL A 354 22.41 8.17 24.75
N GLU A 355 21.97 7.62 23.61
CA GLU A 355 20.54 7.29 23.39
C GLU A 355 19.98 6.36 24.46
N LYS A 356 20.67 5.24 24.77
CA LYS A 356 20.23 4.30 25.80
C LYS A 356 20.26 4.89 27.22
N ARG A 357 21.13 5.86 27.49
CA ARG A 357 21.24 6.48 28.82
C ARG A 357 20.11 7.46 29.10
N ILE A 358 19.52 8.04 28.06
CA ILE A 358 18.45 9.03 28.18
C ILE A 358 17.09 8.40 28.49
N THR A 359 16.98 7.08 28.38
CA THR A 359 15.79 6.34 28.79
C THR A 359 15.75 6.04 30.30
N ASP A 360 16.77 6.44 31.06
CA ASP A 360 16.92 6.20 32.50
C ASP A 360 16.66 7.51 33.27
N ASP A 361 15.49 7.61 33.90
CA ASP A 361 15.01 8.83 34.55
C ASP A 361 15.88 9.23 35.76
N ASP A 362 16.35 8.25 36.54
CA ASP A 362 17.24 8.50 37.68
C ASP A 362 18.60 9.03 37.22
N PHE A 363 19.12 8.46 36.12
CA PHE A 363 20.32 8.96 35.49
C PHE A 363 20.15 10.40 35.00
N ILE A 364 19.03 10.71 34.34
CA ILE A 364 18.76 12.04 33.80
C ILE A 364 18.65 13.08 34.92
N ASN A 365 17.92 12.79 35.99
CA ASN A 365 17.82 13.68 37.15
C ASN A 365 19.19 13.99 37.77
N ASN A 366 20.02 12.96 37.95
CA ASN A 366 21.34 13.13 38.54
C ASN A 366 22.27 13.98 37.65
N ILE A 367 22.25 13.72 36.34
CA ILE A 367 23.09 14.43 35.37
C ILE A 367 22.61 15.87 35.16
N PHE A 368 21.31 16.08 35.03
CA PHE A 368 20.71 17.40 34.80
C PHE A 368 21.07 18.37 35.93
N ASN A 369 20.97 17.92 37.18
CA ASN A 369 21.32 18.71 38.36
C ASN A 369 22.83 18.98 38.51
N LYS A 370 23.70 18.19 37.86
CA LYS A 370 25.15 18.36 37.91
C LYS A 370 25.71 19.25 36.80
N ILE A 371 25.04 19.26 35.64
CA ILE A 371 25.56 19.91 34.43
C ILE A 371 25.00 21.32 34.25
N ILE A 372 23.82 21.61 34.80
CA ILE A 372 23.17 22.90 34.61
C ILE A 372 23.63 23.89 35.68
N THR A 373 23.99 25.08 35.20
CA THR A 373 24.25 26.26 36.04
C THR A 373 23.12 27.26 35.97
#